data_AF-A0A4Q3M3R5-F1
#
_entry.id   AF-A0A4Q3M3R5-F1
#
_cell.length_a   1.000
_cell.length_b   1.000
_cell.length_c   1.000
_cell.angle_alpha   90.00
_cell.angle_beta   90.00
_cell.angle_gamma   90.00
#
_symmetry.space_group_name_H-M   'P 1'
#
loop_
_entity.id
_entity.type
_entity.pdbx_description
1 polymer ?
#
loop_
_entity_poly.entity_id
_entity_poly.type
_entity_poly.pdbx_seq_one_letter_code
_entity_poly.pdbx_strand_id
1 'polypeptide(L)' 'MLFLVLGIALLALKYLEIGFVAGWDWWMVLLPFAFAVAWWAWADKSGYTKRVEMEKMQKRKDDRIE' A
#
# COMPACT_ATOMS: atom_id res chain seq x y z
N MET A 1 -2.44 -0.94 2.34
CA MET A 1 -3.87 -1.19 2.62
C MET A 1 -4.53 0.00 3.33
N LEU A 2 -3.99 0.54 4.44
CA LEU A 2 -4.57 1.72 5.14
C LEU A 2 -4.58 3.03 4.32
N PHE A 3 -3.52 3.34 3.56
CA PHE A 3 -3.46 4.56 2.73
C PHE A 3 -4.52 4.62 1.62
N LEU A 4 -4.93 3.46 1.08
CA LEU A 4 -5.98 3.39 0.07
C LEU A 4 -7.34 3.74 0.69
N VAL A 5 -7.66 3.14 1.84
CA VAL A 5 -8.89 3.42 2.59
C VAL A 5 -8.93 4.88 3.04
N LEU A 6 -7.80 5.42 3.50
CA LEU A 6 -7.67 6.83 3.88
C LEU A 6 -7.87 7.77 2.69
N GLY A 7 -7.29 7.44 1.52
CA GLY A 7 -7.50 8.20 0.28
C GLY A 7 -8.97 8.22 -0.13
N ILE A 8 -9.63 7.06 -0.13
CA ILE A 8 -11.06 6.94 -0.46
C ILE A 8 -11.93 7.75 0.51
N ALA A 9 -11.60 7.74 1.82
CA ALA A 9 -12.31 8.53 2.83
C ALA A 9 -12.15 10.05 2.60
N LEU A 10 -10.94 10.52 2.26
CA LEU A 10 -10.69 11.92 1.90
C LEU A 10 -11.42 12.35 0.63
N LEU A 11 -11.49 11.46 -0.36
CA LEU A 11 -12.20 11.72 -1.62
C LEU A 11 -13.72 11.78 -1.40
N ALA A 12 -14.26 10.91 -0.54
CA ALA A 12 -15.65 10.98 -0.10
C ALA A 12 -15.95 12.28 0.66
N LEU A 13 -15.06 12.73 1.56
CA LEU A 13 -15.21 14.02 2.26
C LEU A 13 -15.20 15.22 1.30
N LYS A 14 -14.31 15.20 0.29
CA LYS A 14 -14.23 16.23 -0.76
C LYS A 14 -15.51 16.27 -1.60
N TYR A 15 -16.00 15.09 -2.01
CA TYR A 15 -17.20 14.97 -2.83
C TYR A 15 -18.47 15.43 -2.11
N LEU A 16 -18.53 15.23 -0.79
CA LEU A 16 -19.63 15.71 0.06
C LEU A 16 -19.46 17.17 0.50
N GLU A 17 -18.41 17.87 0.05
CA GLU A 17 -18.05 19.25 0.43
C GLU A 17 -18.04 19.50 1.95
N ILE A 18 -17.70 18.48 2.75
CA ILE A 18 -17.72 18.56 4.21
C ILE A 18 -16.43 19.23 4.70
N GLY A 19 -16.54 20.48 5.18
CA GLY A 19 -15.50 21.18 5.95
C GLY A 19 -14.20 21.51 5.19
N PHE A 20 -13.09 21.62 5.94
CA PHE A 20 -11.76 22.13 5.55
C PHE A 20 -11.17 21.60 4.21
N VAL A 21 -11.60 20.41 3.77
CA VAL A 21 -11.13 19.75 2.52
C VAL A 21 -11.88 20.27 1.28
N ALA A 22 -13.08 20.86 1.45
CA ALA A 22 -13.90 21.39 0.36
C ALA A 22 -13.20 22.55 -0.39
N GLY A 23 -12.42 23.37 0.32
CA GLY A 23 -11.69 24.50 -0.28
C GLY A 23 -10.37 24.14 -0.97
N TRP A 24 -9.90 22.89 -0.87
CA TRP A 24 -8.60 22.51 -1.40
C TRP A 24 -8.59 22.25 -2.90
N ASP A 25 -7.44 22.43 -3.53
CA ASP A 25 -7.26 22.06 -4.93
C ASP A 25 -7.37 20.54 -5.13
N TRP A 26 -7.92 20.13 -6.28
CA TRP A 26 -8.08 18.71 -6.61
C TRP A 26 -6.75 17.95 -6.61
N TRP A 27 -5.65 18.64 -6.94
CA TRP A 27 -4.29 18.09 -6.87
C TRP A 27 -3.88 17.69 -5.45
N MET A 28 -4.30 18.45 -4.42
CA MET A 28 -4.03 18.09 -3.02
C MET A 28 -4.80 16.84 -2.60
N VAL A 29 -6.02 16.65 -3.12
CA VAL A 29 -6.84 15.47 -2.85
C VAL A 29 -6.25 14.22 -3.52
N LEU A 30 -5.63 14.37 -4.69
CA LEU A 30 -5.03 13.27 -5.46
C LEU A 30 -3.61 12.88 -5.02
N LEU A 31 -2.84 13.80 -4.43
CA LEU A 31 -1.49 13.55 -3.91
C LEU A 31 -1.36 12.29 -3.03
N PRO A 32 -2.22 12.06 -2.01
CA PRO A 32 -2.13 10.86 -1.18
C PRO A 32 -2.39 9.56 -1.95
N PHE A 33 -3.15 9.59 -3.04
CA PHE A 33 -3.33 8.42 -3.91
C PHE A 33 -2.07 8.10 -4.71
N ALA A 34 -1.42 9.12 -5.29
CA ALA A 34 -0.15 8.95 -5.97
C ALA A 34 0.92 8.37 -5.01
N PHE A 35 0.97 8.88 -3.78
CA PHE A 35 1.86 8.37 -2.73
C PHE A 35 1.52 6.93 -2.33
N ALA A 36 0.24 6.58 -2.23
CA ALA A 36 -0.20 5.21 -1.94
C ALA A 36 0.25 4.22 -3.02
N VAL A 37 0.12 4.58 -4.29
CA VAL A 37 0.58 3.76 -5.43
C VAL A 37 2.10 3.66 -5.45
N ALA A 38 2.81 4.77 -5.23
CA ALA A 38 4.27 4.77 -5.17
C ALA A 38 4.80 3.89 -4.02
N TRP A 39 4.19 3.97 -2.84
CA TRP A 39 4.54 3.13 -1.69
C TRP A 39 4.23 1.66 -1.96
N TRP A 40 3.07 1.36 -2.56
CA TRP A 40 2.71 0.00 -2.90
C TRP A 40 3.68 -0.60 -3.94
N ALA A 41 4.02 0.15 -4.99
CA ALA A 41 4.99 -0.30 -6.00
C ALA A 41 6.39 -0.53 -5.40
N TRP A 42 6.81 0.27 -4.43
CA TRP A 42 8.06 0.06 -3.71
C TRP A 42 7.99 -1.16 -2.77
N ALA A 43 6.91 -1.28 -1.98
CA ALA A 43 6.72 -2.36 -1.03
C ALA A 43 6.55 -3.73 -1.71
N ASP A 44 5.86 -3.78 -2.85
CA ASP A 44 5.71 -4.98 -3.66
C ASP A 44 7.06 -5.42 -4.24
N LYS A 45 7.87 -4.47 -4.70
CA LYS A 45 9.23 -4.73 -5.18
C LYS A 45 10.21 -5.11 -4.06
N SER A 46 9.96 -4.66 -2.82
CA SER A 46 10.78 -5.00 -1.65
C SER A 46 10.79 -6.50 -1.30
N GLY A 47 9.95 -7.33 -1.93
CA GLY A 47 10.29 -8.73 -2.23
C GLY A 47 10.63 -9.65 -1.05
N TYR A 48 10.33 -9.24 0.19
CA TYR A 48 10.64 -10.00 1.41
C TYR A 48 9.96 -11.38 1.40
N THR A 49 8.83 -11.48 0.71
CA THR A 49 8.05 -12.72 0.56
C THR A 49 8.78 -13.80 -0.24
N LYS A 50 9.59 -13.43 -1.24
CA LYS A 50 10.31 -14.43 -2.05
C LYS A 50 11.49 -15.08 -1.31
N ARG A 51 12.20 -14.34 -0.45
CA ARG A 51 13.29 -14.93 0.36
C ARG A 51 12.73 -15.89 1.42
N VAL A 52 11.63 -15.53 2.07
CA VAL A 52 11.01 -16.36 3.12
C VAL A 52 10.42 -17.66 2.55
N GLU A 53 9.80 -17.61 1.36
CA GLU A 53 9.31 -18.80 0.66
C GLU A 53 10.44 -19.75 0.23
N MET A 54 11.57 -19.19 -0.26
CA MET A 54 12.76 -19.97 -0.63
C MET A 54 13.41 -20.63 0.60
N GLU A 55 13.54 -19.91 1.71
CA GLU A 55 14.05 -20.49 2.97
C GLU A 55 13.15 -21.61 3.50
N LYS A 56 11.82 -21.46 3.44
CA LYS A 56 10.89 -22.54 3.84
C LYS A 56 11.02 -23.78 2.96
N MET A 57 11.25 -23.61 1.65
CA MET A 57 11.48 -24.75 0.75
C MET A 57 12.82 -25.43 0.99
N GLN A 58 13.88 -24.67 1.27
CA GLN A 58 15.20 -25.20 1.61
C GLN A 58 15.17 -25.98 2.92
N LYS A 59 14.56 -25.42 3.96
CA LYS A 59 14.43 -26.09 5.26
C LYS A 59 13.69 -27.43 5.17
N ARG A 60 12.64 -27.52 4.34
CA ARG A 60 11.92 -28.78 4.07
C ARG A 60 12.73 -29.82 3.29
N LYS A 61 13.76 -29.40 2.55
CA LYS A 61 14.68 -30.32 1.85
C LYS A 61 15.74 -30.83 2.81
N ASP A 62 16.26 -29.96 3.67
CA ASP A 62 17.25 -30.34 4.68
C ASP A 62 16.65 -31.31 5.71
N ASP A 63 15.41 -31.08 6.16
CA ASP A 63 14.65 -31.98 7.05
C ASP A 63 14.37 -33.39 6.45
N ARG A 64 14.63 -33.60 5.15
CA ARG A 64 14.49 -34.91 4.48
C ARG A 64 15.81 -35.64 4.27
N ILE A 65 16.93 -34.94 4.46
CA ILE A 65 18.27 -35.45 4.17
C ILE A 65 18.98 -35.87 5.47
N GLU A 66 18.56 -35.33 6.63
CA GLU A 66 18.89 -35.84 7.98
C GLU A 66 17.92 -36.94 8.42
#